data_AF-A0A1V5WXQ0-F1
#
_entry.id   AF-A0A1V5WXQ0-F1
#
_cell.length_a   1.000
_cell.length_b   1.000
_cell.length_c   1.000
_cell.angle_alpha   90.00
_cell.angle_beta   90.00
_cell.angle_gamma   90.00
#
_symmetry.space_group_name_H-M   'P 1'
#
loop_
_entity.id
_entity.type
_entity.pdbx_description
1 polymer ?
#
loop_
_entity_poly.entity_id
_entity_poly.type
_entity_poly.pdbx_seq_one_letter_code
_entity_poly.pdbx_strand_id
1 'polypeptide(L)'
;MIIKNGCGIENLATDYANYIRNKNIEVLSIADTPHPIYNKSLIEVKKEDWQDLKRLQKMTGIQRYTLAVDAEYEAPFIIILGTDYDTFMKR
;
A
#
# COMPACT_ATOMS: atom_id res chain seq x y z
N MET A 1 4.42 -1.46 -7.42
CA MET A 1 3.17 -1.07 -6.72
C MET A 1 3.10 0.45 -6.55
N ILE A 2 1.93 0.99 -6.20
CA ILE A 2 1.76 2.39 -5.79
C ILE A 2 1.53 2.45 -4.28
N ILE A 3 2.03 3.48 -3.61
CA ILE A 3 1.75 3.74 -2.18
C ILE A 3 0.98 5.05 -2.06
N LYS A 4 -0.14 5.02 -1.34
CA LYS A 4 -1.00 6.18 -1.12
C LYS A 4 -1.15 6.52 0.36
N ASN A 5 -1.08 7.82 0.66
CA ASN A 5 -1.48 8.35 1.94
C ASN A 5 -3.00 8.39 2.06
N GLY A 6 -3.56 7.52 2.88
CA GLY A 6 -4.99 7.43 3.13
C GLY A 6 -5.47 8.23 4.34
N CYS A 7 -4.58 8.79 5.16
CA CYS A 7 -4.96 9.40 6.44
C CYS A 7 -4.47 10.84 6.65
N GLY A 8 -3.74 11.40 5.67
CA GLY A 8 -3.38 12.82 5.65
C GLY A 8 -2.18 13.17 6.54
N ILE A 9 -1.44 12.16 7.03
CA ILE A 9 -0.18 12.40 7.75
C ILE A 9 0.90 12.82 6.76
N GLU A 10 1.52 13.95 7.01
CA GLU A 10 2.55 14.51 6.15
C GLU A 10 3.69 13.50 5.92
N ASN A 11 4.15 13.37 4.67
CA ASN A 11 5.24 12.48 4.23
C ASN A 11 5.05 10.98 4.48
N LEU A 12 3.91 10.53 5.01
CA LEU A 12 3.71 9.13 5.40
C LEU A 12 3.96 8.13 4.27
N ALA A 13 3.46 8.40 3.06
CA ALA A 13 3.63 7.48 1.94
C ALA A 13 5.11 7.39 1.49
N THR A 14 5.86 8.49 1.58
CA THR A 14 7.31 8.54 1.35
C THR A 14 8.08 7.77 2.42
N ASP A 15 7.75 7.99 3.69
CA ASP A 15 8.40 7.31 4.81
C ASP A 15 8.16 5.79 4.76
N TYR A 16 6.94 5.39 4.43
CA TYR A 16 6.61 3.98 4.25
C TYR A 16 7.34 3.36 3.04
N ALA A 17 7.41 4.07 1.90
CA ALA A 17 8.16 3.62 0.73
C ALA A 17 9.64 3.38 1.07
N ASN A 18 10.25 4.30 1.82
CA ASN A 18 11.62 4.16 2.30
C ASN A 18 11.78 2.98 3.26
N TYR A 19 10.84 2.80 4.19
CA TYR A 19 10.82 1.69 5.14
C TYR A 19 10.80 0.31 4.46
N ILE A 20 10.02 0.16 3.39
CA ILE A 20 9.89 -1.13 2.69
C ILE A 20 10.90 -1.34 1.56
N ARG A 21 11.72 -0.34 1.23
CA ARG A 21 12.67 -0.38 0.09
C ARG A 21 13.61 -1.59 0.13
N ASN A 22 14.03 -1.99 1.32
CA ASN A 22 14.94 -3.13 1.52
C ASN A 22 14.25 -4.50 1.43
N LYS A 23 12.92 -4.54 1.29
CA LYS A 23 12.15 -5.78 1.27
C LYS A 23 12.08 -6.42 -0.13
N ASN A 24 12.81 -5.97 -1.16
CA ASN A 24 12.65 -6.46 -2.53
C ASN A 24 11.20 -6.26 -3.05
N ILE A 25 10.66 -5.08 -2.78
CA ILE A 25 9.37 -4.59 -3.28
C ILE A 25 9.67 -3.39 -4.18
N GLU A 26 9.18 -3.45 -5.42
CA GLU A 26 9.29 -2.33 -6.35
C GLU A 26 8.14 -1.33 -6.13
N VAL A 27 8.50 -0.10 -5.77
CA VAL A 27 7.58 1.04 -5.64
C VAL A 27 7.69 1.88 -6.90
N LEU A 28 6.60 1.94 -7.67
CA LEU A 28 6.53 2.67 -8.95
C LEU A 28 6.24 4.15 -8.71
N SER A 29 5.34 4.46 -7.78
CA SER A 29 4.96 5.84 -7.47
C SER A 29 4.38 5.96 -6.05
N ILE A 30 4.34 7.22 -5.59
CA ILE A 30 3.85 7.65 -4.28
C ILE A 30 2.83 8.76 -4.53
N ALA A 31 1.69 8.72 -3.85
CA ALA A 31 0.63 9.71 -4.00
C ALA A 31 -0.18 9.88 -2.71
N ASP A 32 -1.11 10.83 -2.72
CA ASP A 32 -2.16 10.93 -1.72
C ASP A 32 -3.48 10.37 -2.25
N THR A 33 -4.35 9.92 -1.36
CA THR A 33 -5.75 9.67 -1.73
C THR A 33 -6.50 11.02 -1.88
N PRO A 34 -7.48 11.13 -2.79
CA PRO A 34 -8.28 12.36 -2.91
C PRO A 34 -9.02 12.74 -1.62
N HIS A 35 -9.36 11.75 -0.80
CA HIS A 35 -10.04 11.90 0.47
C HIS A 35 -9.32 11.07 1.55
N PRO A 36 -8.46 11.68 2.37
CA PRO A 36 -7.64 10.98 3.36
C PRO A 36 -8.43 10.63 4.63
N ILE A 37 -9.40 9.73 4.51
CA ILE A 37 -10.33 9.34 5.60
C ILE A 37 -10.12 7.90 6.09
N TYR A 38 -9.03 7.25 5.68
CA TYR A 38 -8.79 5.83 5.96
C TYR A 38 -8.27 5.65 7.39
N ASN A 39 -9.06 4.97 8.22
CA ASN A 39 -8.65 4.58 9.58
C ASN A 39 -7.89 3.24 9.64
N LYS A 40 -7.87 2.50 8.52
CA LYS A 40 -7.23 1.18 8.38
C LYS A 40 -6.49 1.09 7.04
N SER A 41 -5.28 0.57 7.10
CA SER A 41 -4.44 0.33 5.93
C SER A 41 -4.95 -0.88 5.16
N LEU A 42 -4.86 -0.84 3.83
CA LEU A 42 -5.31 -1.93 2.96
C LEU A 42 -4.49 -2.01 1.66
N ILE A 43 -4.60 -3.15 0.99
CA ILE A 43 -4.07 -3.38 -0.35
C ILE A 43 -5.24 -3.37 -1.36
N GLU A 44 -5.24 -2.45 -2.31
CA GLU A 44 -6.11 -2.56 -3.49
C GLU A 44 -5.45 -3.45 -4.54
N VAL A 45 -6.18 -4.44 -5.03
CA VAL A 45 -5.75 -5.34 -6.09
C VAL A 45 -6.28 -4.80 -7.43
N LYS A 46 -5.37 -4.45 -8.33
CA LYS A 46 -5.66 -3.97 -9.69
C LYS A 46 -5.53 -5.06 -10.73
N LYS A 47 -4.63 -6.02 -10.52
CA LYS A 47 -4.47 -7.22 -11.36
C LYS A 47 -4.52 -8.45 -10.47
N GLU A 48 -5.23 -9.48 -10.89
CA GLU A 48 -5.49 -10.68 -10.08
C GLU A 48 -4.23 -11.57 -9.91
N ASP A 49 -3.29 -11.13 -9.08
CA ASP A 49 -2.10 -11.89 -8.69
C ASP A 49 -2.17 -12.29 -7.21
N TRP A 50 -2.85 -13.40 -6.95
CA TRP A 50 -3.08 -13.90 -5.60
C TRP A 50 -1.82 -14.38 -4.89
N GLN A 51 -0.80 -14.80 -5.64
CA GLN A 51 0.46 -15.25 -5.08
C GLN A 51 1.26 -14.05 -4.58
N ASP A 52 1.35 -12.99 -5.38
CA ASP A 52 2.04 -11.78 -4.99
C ASP A 52 1.28 -11.02 -3.89
N LEU A 53 -0.06 -11.03 -3.89
CA LEU A 53 -0.85 -10.49 -2.77
C LEU A 53 -0.46 -11.15 -1.44
N LYS A 54 -0.40 -12.49 -1.38
CA LYS A 54 0.02 -13.21 -0.15
C LYS A 54 1.44 -12.86 0.26
N ARG A 55 2.35 -12.71 -0.72
CA ARG A 55 3.73 -12.28 -0.48
C ARG A 55 3.76 -10.88 0.14
N LEU A 56 3.01 -9.94 -0.42
CA LEU A 56 2.88 -8.58 0.09
C LEU A 56 2.31 -8.55 1.51
N GLN A 57 1.21 -9.27 1.77
CA GLN A 57 0.61 -9.35 3.10
C GLN A 57 1.60 -9.87 4.15
N LYS A 58 2.45 -10.84 3.80
CA LYS A 58 3.51 -11.35 4.68
C LYS A 58 4.61 -10.32 4.94
N MET A 59 4.99 -9.55 3.92
CA MET A 59 6.11 -8.60 4.01
C MET A 59 5.74 -7.28 4.68
N THR A 60 4.51 -6.82 4.47
CA THR A 60 3.99 -5.55 4.99
C THR A 60 3.25 -5.73 6.32
N GLY A 61 2.72 -6.92 6.59
CA GLY A 61 1.83 -7.19 7.70
C GLY A 61 0.37 -6.77 7.45
N ILE A 62 0.10 -6.01 6.39
CA ILE A 62 -1.25 -5.54 6.03
C ILE A 62 -2.05 -6.73 5.50
N GLN A 63 -3.08 -7.16 6.21
CA GLN A 63 -3.92 -8.30 5.80
C GLN A 63 -5.13 -7.88 4.97
N ARG A 64 -5.65 -6.66 5.20
CA ARG A 64 -6.86 -6.17 4.55
C ARG A 64 -6.59 -5.89 3.07
N TYR A 65 -7.48 -6.36 2.20
CA TYR A 65 -7.45 -6.04 0.79
C TYR A 65 -8.85 -5.78 0.25
N THR A 66 -8.91 -5.14 -0.93
CA THR A 66 -10.12 -4.98 -1.72
C THR A 66 -9.81 -5.18 -3.20
N LEU A 67 -10.82 -5.52 -3.99
CA LEU A 67 -10.69 -5.70 -5.43
C LEU A 67 -11.16 -4.43 -6.14
N ALA A 68 -10.30 -3.89 -7.00
CA ALA A 68 -10.60 -2.76 -7.86
C ALA A 68 -9.94 -3.01 -9.23
N VAL A 69 -10.22 -4.20 -9.79
CA VAL A 69 -9.51 -4.78 -10.94
C VAL A 69 -9.64 -3.89 -12.17
N ASP A 70 -8.49 -3.60 -12.77
CA ASP A 70 -8.34 -2.80 -13.98
C ASP A 70 -7.08 -3.29 -14.70
N ALA A 71 -7.27 -3.99 -15.82
CA ALA A 71 -6.19 -4.64 -16.56
C ALA A 71 -5.20 -3.63 -17.16
N GLU A 72 -5.68 -2.43 -17.48
CA GLU A 72 -4.89 -1.34 -18.07
C GLU A 72 -4.12 -0.54 -17.01
N TYR A 73 -4.41 -0.77 -15.73
CA TYR A 73 -3.74 -0.06 -14.65
C TYR A 73 -2.24 -0.38 -14.61
N GLU A 74 -1.41 0.65 -14.38
CA GLU A 74 0.05 0.55 -14.48
C GLU A 74 0.68 -0.39 -13.44
N ALA A 75 0.05 -0.51 -12.26
CA ALA A 75 0.56 -1.26 -11.13
C ALA A 75 -0.41 -2.38 -10.72
N PRO A 76 0.05 -3.59 -10.39
CA PRO A 76 -0.84 -4.68 -9.96
C PRO A 76 -1.48 -4.42 -8.59
N PHE A 77 -0.86 -3.58 -7.76
CA PHE A 77 -1.30 -3.29 -6.39
C PHE A 77 -1.13 -1.82 -6.01
N ILE A 78 -2.01 -1.35 -5.13
CA ILE A 78 -1.89 -0.09 -4.41
C ILE A 78 -1.95 -0.38 -2.91
N ILE A 79 -1.00 0.12 -2.13
CA ILE A 79 -1.12 0.16 -0.66
C ILE A 79 -1.70 1.52 -0.28
N ILE A 80 -2.82 1.52 0.44
CA ILE A 80 -3.37 2.72 1.06
C ILE A 80 -3.08 2.66 2.55
N LEU A 81 -2.34 3.64 3.07
CA LEU A 81 -1.98 3.73 4.49
C LEU A 81 -3.06 4.46 5.27
N GLY A 82 -3.64 3.79 6.26
CA GLY A 82 -4.61 4.39 7.18
C GLY A 82 -3.95 4.90 8.46
N THR A 83 -4.73 5.43 9.40
CA THR A 83 -4.24 5.88 10.72
C THR A 83 -3.62 4.76 11.58
N ASP A 84 -3.72 3.50 11.16
CA ASP A 84 -3.07 2.35 11.81
C ASP A 84 -1.66 2.03 11.25
N TYR A 85 -1.11 2.91 10.40
CA TYR A 85 0.18 2.73 9.71
C TYR A 85 1.33 2.34 10.65
N ASP A 86 1.37 2.88 11.88
CA ASP A 86 2.40 2.59 12.88
C ASP A 86 2.50 1.09 13.20
N THR A 87 1.38 0.35 13.07
CA THR A 87 1.37 -1.11 13.27
C THR A 87 2.24 -1.84 12.24
N PHE A 88 2.42 -1.25 11.06
CA PHE A 88 3.15 -1.81 9.93
C PHE A 88 4.55 -1.20 9.74
N MET A 89 4.89 -0.19 10.53
CA MET A 89 6.20 0.48 10.54
C MET A 89 6.87 0.30 11.89
N LYS A 90 7.44 -0.89 12.14
CA LYS A 90 8.24 -1.10 13.35
C LYS A 90 9.68 -0.67 13.10
N ARG A 91 10.18 0.25 13.93
CA ARG A 91 11.60 0.60 14.04
C ARG A 91 12.42 -0.59 14.50
#